data_AF-A0A357TH74-F1
#
_entry.id   AF-A0A357TH74-F1
#
_cell.length_a   1.000
_cell.length_b   1.000
_cell.length_c   1.000
_cell.angle_alpha   90.00
_cell.angle_beta   90.00
_cell.angle_gamma   90.00
#
_symmetry.space_group_name_H-M   'P 1'
#
loop_
_entity.id
_entity.type
_entity.pdbx_description
1 polymer ?
#
loop_
_entity_poly.entity_id
_entity_poly.type
_entity_poly.pdbx_seq_one_letter_code
_entity_poly.pdbx_strand_id
1 'polypeptide(L)'
;MKTKTLLLASLLLAGLAKPMAGPLEADVHLTYPLTVKKLESIYIDARLYEYDPWLADVSATLVDHVVLEDVDFSTTADSLVDIHFSAKRKARMKYYIAARTYSKKGGPLYFFIDGFQKIFEHKDDEEIDVRMKSKLATKKPKGDPEKVGGNDDDGGEENSGKITGIYRAVEIEWDGTDGAEFALQKSNDLENWETVESLVGNGETTSVFLRVSGHTQFWRLQPE
;
A
#
# COMPACT_ATOMS: atom_id res chain seq x y z
N MET A 1 -76.27 -14.93 -21.86
CA MET A 1 -75.81 -13.78 -21.05
C MET A 1 -74.30 -13.91 -20.83
N LYS A 2 -73.56 -12.92 -21.33
CA LYS A 2 -72.22 -12.43 -20.94
C LYS A 2 -71.11 -13.45 -20.60
N THR A 3 -70.22 -13.61 -21.59
CA THR A 3 -68.78 -13.86 -21.48
C THR A 3 -68.14 -13.12 -20.31
N LYS A 4 -67.30 -13.82 -19.54
CA LYS A 4 -66.21 -13.22 -18.77
C LYS A 4 -64.94 -14.06 -18.91
N THR A 5 -64.10 -13.60 -19.82
CA THR A 5 -62.67 -13.90 -19.93
C THR A 5 -62.00 -13.51 -18.62
N LEU A 6 -61.34 -14.46 -17.94
CA LEU A 6 -60.42 -14.15 -16.85
C LEU A 6 -58.99 -14.35 -17.39
N LEU A 7 -58.37 -13.24 -17.80
CA LEU A 7 -56.92 -13.17 -18.02
C LEU A 7 -56.25 -13.29 -16.64
N LEU A 8 -55.55 -14.39 -16.41
CA LEU A 8 -54.64 -14.51 -15.27
C LEU A 8 -53.32 -13.86 -15.68
N ALA A 9 -53.12 -12.60 -15.26
CA ALA A 9 -51.86 -11.90 -15.41
C ALA A 9 -50.81 -12.57 -14.50
N SER A 10 -49.85 -13.24 -15.12
CA SER A 10 -48.61 -13.69 -14.48
C SER A 10 -47.81 -12.48 -14.02
N LEU A 11 -47.87 -12.15 -12.73
CA LEU A 11 -46.91 -11.23 -12.10
C LEU A 11 -45.54 -11.91 -12.09
N LEU A 12 -44.67 -11.47 -13.00
CA LEU A 12 -43.22 -11.61 -12.87
C LEU A 12 -42.76 -10.82 -11.63
N LEU A 13 -42.77 -11.45 -10.45
CA LEU A 13 -41.87 -11.05 -9.35
C LEU A 13 -40.46 -11.60 -9.64
N ALA A 14 -39.89 -11.22 -10.78
CA ALA A 14 -38.45 -11.15 -10.89
C ALA A 14 -38.04 -9.84 -10.21
N GLY A 15 -38.05 -9.84 -8.88
CA GLY A 15 -37.33 -8.85 -8.13
C GLY A 15 -35.91 -8.83 -8.68
N LEU A 16 -35.52 -7.71 -9.27
CA LEU A 16 -34.13 -7.37 -9.57
C LEU A 16 -33.38 -7.42 -8.24
N ALA A 17 -32.99 -8.62 -7.81
CA ALA A 17 -31.89 -8.80 -6.88
C ALA A 17 -30.69 -8.22 -7.63
N LYS A 18 -30.45 -6.92 -7.43
CA LYS A 18 -29.16 -6.34 -7.75
C LYS A 18 -28.15 -7.26 -7.05
N PRO A 19 -27.17 -7.82 -7.77
CA PRO A 19 -26.10 -8.55 -7.08
C PRO A 19 -25.60 -7.60 -5.99
N MET A 20 -25.62 -8.06 -4.74
CA MET A 20 -24.91 -7.34 -3.69
C MET A 20 -23.50 -7.16 -4.23
N ALA A 21 -23.05 -5.91 -4.34
CA ALA A 21 -21.65 -5.65 -4.66
C ALA A 21 -20.81 -6.49 -3.69
N GLY A 22 -19.73 -7.07 -4.21
CA GLY A 22 -18.79 -7.84 -3.39
C GLY A 22 -18.28 -7.01 -2.20
N PRO A 23 -17.60 -7.65 -1.24
CA PRO A 23 -16.82 -6.88 -0.27
C PRO A 23 -15.83 -5.98 -1.01
N LEU A 24 -15.55 -4.84 -0.41
CA LEU A 24 -14.44 -3.98 -0.76
C LEU A 24 -13.18 -4.60 -0.17
N GLU A 25 -12.16 -4.81 -0.99
CA GLU A 25 -10.87 -5.37 -0.59
C GLU A 25 -9.75 -4.40 -0.95
N ALA A 26 -8.94 -3.98 0.01
CA ALA A 26 -7.82 -3.07 -0.25
C ALA A 26 -6.52 -3.58 0.33
N ASP A 27 -5.52 -3.64 -0.53
CA ASP A 27 -4.13 -3.89 -0.15
C ASP A 27 -3.38 -2.55 -0.08
N VAL A 28 -2.93 -2.21 1.13
CA VAL A 28 -2.26 -0.95 1.43
C VAL A 28 -0.79 -1.21 1.73
N HIS A 29 0.09 -0.68 0.88
CA HIS A 29 1.53 -0.77 1.04
C HIS A 29 2.08 0.48 1.75
N LEU A 30 2.38 0.36 3.04
CA LEU A 30 2.95 1.44 3.84
C LEU A 30 4.47 1.46 3.71
N THR A 31 5.02 2.54 3.15
CA THR A 31 6.47 2.78 3.10
C THR A 31 6.91 3.71 4.23
N TYR A 32 7.74 3.20 5.13
CA TYR A 32 8.33 3.93 6.25
C TYR A 32 9.75 4.39 5.89
N PRO A 33 10.03 5.71 5.93
CA PRO A 33 11.36 6.21 5.63
C PRO A 33 12.36 5.76 6.70
N LEU A 34 13.58 5.41 6.27
CA LEU A 34 14.65 5.01 7.18
C LEU A 34 14.98 6.11 8.20
N THR A 35 15.05 5.74 9.46
CA THR A 35 15.35 6.66 10.57
C THR A 35 16.81 6.57 11.03
N VAL A 36 17.30 7.65 11.64
CA VAL A 36 18.63 7.67 12.28
C VAL A 36 18.69 6.73 13.49
N LYS A 37 17.58 6.62 14.23
CA LYS A 37 17.43 5.72 15.38
C LYS A 37 16.92 4.35 14.91
N LYS A 38 17.45 3.26 15.48
CA LYS A 38 16.87 1.91 15.37
C LYS A 38 15.49 1.88 16.03
N LEU A 39 14.52 1.29 15.36
CA LEU A 39 13.14 1.17 15.81
C LEU A 39 12.77 -0.30 15.90
N GLU A 40 12.45 -0.73 17.11
CA GLU A 40 12.08 -2.10 17.45
C GLU A 40 10.78 -2.07 18.26
N SER A 41 10.05 -3.18 18.20
CA SER A 41 8.80 -3.39 18.94
C SER A 41 7.76 -2.27 18.71
N ILE A 42 7.63 -1.85 17.46
CA ILE A 42 6.77 -0.75 17.04
C ILE A 42 5.32 -1.19 16.97
N TYR A 43 4.41 -0.26 17.30
CA TYR A 43 2.97 -0.45 17.26
C TYR A 43 2.36 0.31 16.08
N ILE A 44 1.67 -0.39 15.19
CA ILE A 44 0.98 0.17 14.01
C ILE A 44 -0.53 0.05 14.21
N ASP A 45 -1.25 1.15 14.05
CA ASP A 45 -2.71 1.26 14.10
C ASP A 45 -3.19 1.81 12.76
N ALA A 46 -3.80 0.93 11.95
CA ALA A 46 -4.28 1.25 10.62
C ALA A 46 -5.79 1.02 10.54
N ARG A 47 -6.51 2.00 9.99
CA ARG A 47 -7.96 2.08 10.05
C ARG A 47 -8.55 2.42 8.70
N LEU A 48 -9.63 1.73 8.37
CA LEU A 48 -10.50 2.05 7.24
C LEU A 48 -11.76 2.73 7.76
N TYR A 49 -12.03 3.91 7.21
CA TYR A 49 -13.22 4.69 7.54
C TYR A 49 -14.15 4.79 6.33
N GLU A 50 -15.44 4.80 6.64
CA GLU A 50 -16.54 5.06 5.71
C GLU A 50 -17.16 6.42 6.04
N TYR A 51 -17.43 7.24 5.04
CA TYR A 51 -18.09 8.54 5.22
C TYR A 51 -19.07 8.84 4.08
N ASP A 52 -20.06 9.69 4.37
CA ASP A 52 -20.98 10.21 3.36
C ASP A 52 -20.44 11.55 2.82
N PRO A 53 -20.03 11.64 1.54
CA PRO A 53 -19.48 12.88 0.99
C PRO A 53 -20.49 14.02 0.88
N TRP A 54 -21.79 13.76 1.07
CA TRP A 54 -22.86 14.78 1.03
C TRP A 54 -23.32 15.25 2.41
N LEU A 55 -22.76 14.70 3.49
CA LEU A 55 -23.08 15.11 4.86
C LEU A 55 -21.81 15.62 5.56
N ALA A 56 -21.63 16.94 5.55
CA ALA A 56 -20.42 17.59 6.08
C ALA A 56 -20.25 17.45 7.61
N ASP A 57 -21.34 17.21 8.36
CA ASP A 57 -21.34 17.20 9.82
C ASP A 57 -21.48 15.80 10.43
N VAL A 58 -21.39 14.74 9.60
CA VAL A 58 -21.46 13.37 10.06
C VAL A 58 -20.06 12.80 10.19
N SER A 59 -19.75 12.29 11.39
CA SER A 59 -18.47 11.62 11.64
C SER A 59 -18.33 10.38 10.77
N ALA A 60 -17.13 10.15 10.26
CA ALA A 60 -16.82 8.92 9.57
C ALA A 60 -16.97 7.71 10.51
N THR A 61 -17.45 6.60 9.96
CA THR A 61 -17.64 5.33 10.66
C THR A 61 -16.43 4.45 10.44
N LEU A 62 -15.81 3.93 11.50
CA LEU A 62 -14.77 2.91 11.38
C LEU A 62 -15.40 1.62 10.85
N VAL A 63 -14.90 1.10 9.74
CA VAL A 63 -15.43 -0.13 9.11
C VAL A 63 -14.44 -1.28 9.13
N ASP A 64 -13.14 -1.00 9.23
CA ASP A 64 -12.11 -2.01 9.48
C ASP A 64 -10.92 -1.42 10.25
N HIS A 65 -10.19 -2.25 10.98
CA HIS A 65 -9.10 -1.85 11.86
C HIS A 65 -8.08 -2.97 12.04
N VAL A 66 -6.86 -2.72 11.57
CA VAL A 66 -5.72 -3.62 11.66
C VAL A 66 -4.70 -3.05 12.64
N VAL A 67 -4.26 -3.89 13.57
CA VAL A 67 -3.22 -3.55 14.55
C VAL A 67 -2.09 -4.54 14.41
N LEU A 68 -0.87 -4.01 14.29
CA LEU A 68 0.36 -4.81 14.34
C LEU A 68 1.17 -4.35 15.56
N GLU A 69 1.57 -5.32 16.38
CA GLU A 69 2.44 -5.12 17.53
C GLU A 69 3.79 -5.81 17.26
N ASP A 70 4.83 -5.42 18.02
CA ASP A 70 6.17 -6.01 17.95
C ASP A 70 6.84 -5.98 16.55
N VAL A 71 6.62 -4.90 15.80
CA VAL A 71 7.21 -4.72 14.46
C VAL A 71 8.60 -4.08 14.57
N ASP A 72 9.60 -4.73 13.99
CA ASP A 72 10.96 -4.19 13.89
C ASP A 72 11.19 -3.58 12.51
N PHE A 73 11.76 -2.37 12.47
CA PHE A 73 12.07 -1.69 11.21
C PHE A 73 13.55 -1.82 10.85
N SER A 74 13.80 -1.76 9.54
CA SER A 74 15.16 -1.83 8.99
C SER A 74 16.03 -0.67 9.48
N THR A 75 17.31 -0.97 9.68
CA THR A 75 18.38 -0.04 10.05
C THR A 75 19.15 0.50 8.83
N THR A 76 18.98 -0.13 7.67
CA THR A 76 19.72 0.13 6.43
C THR A 76 18.82 0.56 5.26
N ALA A 77 17.51 0.27 5.31
CA ALA A 77 16.55 0.59 4.26
C ALA A 77 15.24 1.21 4.78
N ASP A 78 14.45 1.79 3.87
CA ASP A 78 13.04 2.08 4.14
C ASP A 78 12.33 0.76 4.47
N SER A 79 11.37 0.78 5.40
CA SER A 79 10.60 -0.42 5.78
C SER A 79 9.25 -0.45 5.07
N LEU A 80 8.82 -1.62 4.61
CA LEU A 80 7.53 -1.82 3.95
C LEU A 80 6.63 -2.65 4.85
N VAL A 81 5.37 -2.25 4.96
CA VAL A 81 4.35 -2.99 5.71
C VAL A 81 3.09 -3.04 4.87
N ASP A 82 2.65 -4.26 4.57
CA ASP A 82 1.43 -4.50 3.81
C ASP A 82 0.26 -4.70 4.76
N ILE A 83 -0.86 -4.04 4.49
CA ILE A 83 -2.08 -4.10 5.29
C ILE A 83 -3.25 -4.37 4.37
N HIS A 84 -3.93 -5.48 4.60
CA HIS A 84 -5.17 -5.82 3.92
C HIS A 84 -6.37 -5.31 4.73
N PHE A 85 -7.30 -4.62 4.06
CA PHE A 85 -8.58 -4.18 4.62
C PHE A 85 -9.75 -4.79 3.85
N SER A 86 -10.79 -5.19 4.59
CA SER A 86 -12.03 -5.69 4.00
C SER A 86 -13.25 -5.00 4.59
N ALA A 87 -14.18 -4.55 3.74
CA ALA A 87 -15.40 -3.90 4.19
C ALA A 87 -16.62 -4.17 3.30
N LYS A 88 -17.83 -4.11 3.86
CA LYS A 88 -19.05 -4.22 3.07
C LYS A 88 -19.34 -2.92 2.30
N ARG A 89 -19.38 -2.97 0.96
CA ARG A 89 -19.68 -1.80 0.13
C ARG A 89 -21.07 -1.21 0.36
N LYS A 90 -21.14 0.12 0.45
CA LYS A 90 -22.39 0.90 0.38
C LYS A 90 -22.32 1.87 -0.79
N ALA A 91 -23.30 1.78 -1.70
CA ALA A 91 -23.30 2.47 -3.00
C ALA A 91 -23.16 4.01 -2.97
N ARG A 92 -23.38 4.66 -1.83
CA ARG A 92 -23.28 6.11 -1.64
C ARG A 92 -22.07 6.53 -0.80
N MET A 93 -21.47 5.61 -0.05
CA MET A 93 -20.40 5.95 0.86
C MET A 93 -19.06 5.98 0.12
N LYS A 94 -18.16 6.78 0.67
CA LYS A 94 -16.76 6.84 0.26
C LYS A 94 -15.89 6.37 1.42
N TYR A 95 -14.69 5.93 1.09
CA TYR A 95 -13.80 5.29 2.04
C TYR A 95 -12.45 6.00 2.04
N TYR A 96 -11.82 6.02 3.21
CA TYR A 96 -10.45 6.52 3.33
C TYR A 96 -9.71 5.75 4.40
N ILE A 97 -8.39 5.69 4.24
CA ILE A 97 -7.50 5.03 5.19
C ILE A 97 -6.79 6.06 6.06
N ALA A 98 -6.50 5.66 7.29
CA ALA A 98 -5.59 6.38 8.18
C ALA A 98 -4.71 5.36 8.90
N ALA A 99 -3.40 5.57 8.89
CA ALA A 99 -2.45 4.77 9.65
C ALA A 99 -1.59 5.67 10.53
N ARG A 100 -1.33 5.19 11.75
CA ARG A 100 -0.47 5.83 12.74
C ARG A 100 0.42 4.78 13.36
N THR A 101 1.67 5.17 13.59
CA THR A 101 2.69 4.27 14.10
C THR A 101 3.38 4.89 15.29
N TYR A 102 3.47 4.13 16.36
CA TYR A 102 3.89 4.57 17.68
C TYR A 102 5.06 3.73 18.17
N SER A 103 5.88 4.30 19.05
CA SER A 103 6.99 3.55 19.68
C SER A 103 6.58 2.25 20.37
N LYS A 104 5.33 2.19 20.84
CA LYS A 104 4.62 1.08 21.46
C LYS A 104 3.17 1.51 21.67
N LYS A 105 2.30 0.61 22.10
CA LYS A 105 0.91 0.93 22.47
C LYS A 105 0.84 2.07 23.50
N GLY A 106 0.13 3.14 23.15
CA GLY A 106 0.02 4.36 23.97
C GLY A 106 1.30 5.21 24.07
N GLY A 107 2.36 4.87 23.34
CA GLY A 107 3.61 5.62 23.30
C GLY A 107 3.55 6.85 22.37
N PRO A 108 4.67 7.60 22.24
CA PRO A 108 4.78 8.69 21.27
C PRO A 108 4.55 8.24 19.82
N LEU A 109 3.85 9.08 19.05
CA LEU A 109 3.63 8.93 17.61
C LEU A 109 4.94 9.18 16.85
N TYR A 110 5.33 8.23 16.00
CA TYR A 110 6.51 8.29 15.15
C TYR A 110 6.15 8.55 13.69
N PHE A 111 5.17 7.84 13.14
CA PHE A 111 4.76 8.00 11.74
C PHE A 111 3.26 8.12 11.58
N PHE A 112 2.83 8.76 10.52
CA PHE A 112 1.42 8.93 10.18
C PHE A 112 1.25 9.13 8.68
N ILE A 113 0.09 8.73 8.17
CA ILE A 113 -0.36 9.16 6.85
C ILE A 113 -0.64 10.66 6.89
N ASP A 114 0.04 11.43 6.04
CA ASP A 114 -0.18 12.86 5.88
C ASP A 114 -1.21 13.11 4.78
N GLY A 115 -2.28 13.83 5.11
CA GLY A 115 -3.39 14.09 4.19
C GLY A 115 -4.46 13.00 4.17
N PHE A 116 -5.41 13.16 3.24
CA PHE A 116 -6.59 12.32 3.12
C PHE A 116 -6.41 11.31 1.99
N GLN A 117 -6.28 10.03 2.33
CA GLN A 117 -6.04 8.95 1.38
C GLN A 117 -7.35 8.21 1.12
N LYS A 118 -8.04 8.60 0.05
CA LYS A 118 -9.30 7.97 -0.37
C LYS A 118 -9.04 6.67 -1.09
N ILE A 119 -9.93 5.71 -0.90
CA ILE A 119 -9.94 4.45 -1.62
C ILE A 119 -11.38 4.05 -1.98
N PHE A 120 -11.54 3.06 -2.85
CA PHE A 120 -12.78 2.50 -3.36
C PHE A 120 -13.68 3.51 -4.07
N GLU A 121 -13.09 4.53 -4.71
CA GLU A 121 -13.89 5.55 -5.38
C GLU A 121 -14.64 4.98 -6.60
N HIS A 122 -14.02 3.99 -7.28
CA HIS A 122 -14.50 3.45 -8.56
C HIS A 122 -14.47 1.91 -8.66
N LYS A 123 -13.60 1.23 -7.91
CA LYS A 123 -13.43 -0.23 -7.93
C LYS A 123 -13.68 -0.84 -6.55
N ASP A 124 -13.97 -2.15 -6.55
CA ASP A 124 -14.18 -2.93 -5.32
C ASP A 124 -12.88 -3.53 -4.79
N ASP A 125 -11.86 -3.60 -5.64
CA ASP A 125 -10.50 -4.05 -5.34
C ASP A 125 -9.55 -2.90 -5.65
N GLU A 126 -8.74 -2.49 -4.67
CA GLU A 126 -7.83 -1.37 -4.79
C GLU A 126 -6.51 -1.62 -4.06
N GLU A 127 -5.42 -1.45 -4.80
CA GLU A 127 -4.05 -1.49 -4.28
C GLU A 127 -3.54 -0.05 -4.17
N ILE A 128 -2.99 0.32 -3.01
CA ILE A 128 -2.52 1.70 -2.76
C ILE A 128 -1.18 1.73 -2.04
N ASP A 129 -0.27 2.55 -2.58
CA ASP A 129 1.00 2.85 -1.95
C ASP A 129 0.91 4.13 -1.13
N VAL A 130 1.32 4.05 0.14
CA VAL A 130 1.37 5.23 1.01
C VAL A 130 2.75 5.38 1.62
N ARG A 131 3.42 6.49 1.29
CA ARG A 131 4.64 6.91 1.97
C ARG A 131 4.30 7.60 3.29
N MET A 132 4.72 7.00 4.40
CA MET A 132 4.45 7.48 5.74
C MET A 132 5.29 8.73 6.06
N LYS A 133 4.65 9.74 6.66
CA LYS A 133 5.35 10.93 7.16
C LYS A 133 5.96 10.64 8.53
N SER A 134 7.24 10.98 8.67
CA SER A 134 8.00 10.77 9.90
C SER A 134 8.02 12.02 10.79
N LYS A 135 7.87 11.83 12.11
CA LYS A 135 8.24 12.81 13.14
C LYS A 135 9.69 12.66 13.63
N LEU A 136 10.37 11.59 13.21
CA LEU A 136 11.75 11.30 13.55
C LEU A 136 12.70 11.79 12.46
N ALA A 137 13.95 12.05 12.82
CA ALA A 137 15.00 12.34 11.85
C ALA A 137 15.22 11.14 10.91
N THR A 138 15.04 11.38 9.62
CA THR A 138 15.22 10.39 8.56
C THR A 138 16.60 10.52 7.92
N LYS A 139 17.14 9.41 7.42
CA LYS A 139 18.36 9.39 6.61
C LYS A 139 18.08 8.68 5.29
N LYS A 140 18.83 9.01 4.25
CA LYS A 140 18.77 8.25 3.00
C LYS A 140 19.35 6.85 3.25
N PRO A 141 18.66 5.79 2.84
CA PRO A 141 19.21 4.45 2.94
C PRO A 141 20.45 4.29 2.05
N LYS A 142 21.45 3.53 2.49
CA LYS A 142 22.74 3.28 1.81
C LYS A 142 23.21 1.85 2.04
N GLY A 143 23.95 1.29 1.08
CA GLY A 143 24.44 -0.09 1.14
C GLY A 143 23.33 -1.13 0.93
N ASP A 144 23.62 -2.38 1.24
CA ASP A 144 22.73 -3.51 0.99
C ASP A 144 21.53 -3.51 1.96
N PRO A 145 20.31 -3.87 1.50
CA PRO A 145 19.15 -3.99 2.36
C PRO A 145 19.28 -5.22 3.29
N GLU A 146 19.06 -5.04 4.60
CA GLU A 146 19.09 -6.13 5.59
C GLU A 146 17.70 -6.79 5.75
N LYS A 147 17.65 -8.13 5.94
CA LYS A 147 16.44 -8.83 6.38
C LYS A 147 16.05 -8.37 7.77
N VAL A 148 14.84 -7.86 7.93
CA VAL A 148 14.25 -7.65 9.25
C VAL A 148 12.84 -8.24 9.26
N GLY A 149 12.66 -9.36 9.96
CA GLY A 149 11.37 -10.05 10.11
C GLY A 149 10.84 -10.75 8.85
N GLY A 150 9.81 -11.57 9.04
CA GLY A 150 9.19 -12.44 8.02
C GLY A 150 9.61 -13.89 8.18
N ASN A 151 8.73 -14.72 8.75
CA ASN A 151 8.86 -16.17 8.62
C ASN A 151 8.42 -16.52 7.20
N ASP A 152 9.33 -17.05 6.40
CA ASP A 152 9.06 -17.49 5.02
C ASP A 152 8.14 -18.73 4.96
N ASP A 153 7.67 -19.24 6.12
CA ASP A 153 7.26 -20.64 6.27
C ASP A 153 6.05 -20.88 7.19
N ASP A 154 5.06 -19.98 7.22
CA ASP A 154 3.81 -20.25 7.96
C ASP A 154 2.57 -20.25 7.04
N GLY A 155 2.13 -21.48 6.71
CA GLY A 155 0.82 -21.83 6.17
C GLY A 155 -0.30 -21.71 7.20
N GLY A 156 -0.30 -20.62 7.98
CA GLY A 156 -1.31 -20.30 8.96
C GLY A 156 -2.45 -19.45 8.36
N GLU A 157 -3.66 -19.72 8.84
CA GLU A 157 -4.93 -19.08 8.47
C GLU A 157 -4.83 -17.55 8.28
N GLU A 158 -5.51 -17.07 7.23
CA GLU A 158 -5.71 -15.67 6.85
C GLU A 158 -6.38 -14.87 7.99
N ASN A 159 -5.58 -14.41 8.94
CA ASN A 159 -5.97 -13.36 9.87
C ASN A 159 -5.46 -12.02 9.33
N SER A 160 -6.35 -11.03 9.30
CA SER A 160 -6.12 -9.65 8.90
C SER A 160 -4.82 -9.07 9.49
N GLY A 161 -3.83 -8.81 8.63
CA GLY A 161 -2.55 -8.22 8.99
C GLY A 161 -1.39 -9.21 9.04
N LYS A 162 -1.05 -9.84 7.90
CA LYS A 162 0.21 -10.61 7.77
C LYS A 162 1.32 -9.66 7.32
N ILE A 163 2.41 -9.57 8.08
CA ILE A 163 3.64 -8.89 7.64
C ILE A 163 4.29 -9.77 6.58
N THR A 164 4.07 -9.45 5.31
CA THR A 164 4.66 -10.13 4.13
C THR A 164 6.09 -9.64 3.87
N GLY A 165 6.94 -9.65 4.90
CA GLY A 165 8.38 -9.38 4.77
C GLY A 165 8.77 -7.94 4.39
N ILE A 166 9.84 -7.42 4.99
CA ILE A 166 10.40 -6.11 4.62
C ILE A 166 11.35 -6.30 3.44
N TYR A 167 10.80 -6.51 2.24
CA TYR A 167 11.58 -6.53 1.00
C TYR A 167 10.78 -6.15 -0.22
N ARG A 168 11.25 -5.12 -0.93
CA ARG A 168 11.29 -5.15 -2.39
C ARG A 168 12.59 -4.50 -2.82
N ALA A 169 13.70 -5.24 -2.75
CA ALA A 169 14.93 -4.81 -3.35
C ALA A 169 15.24 -5.69 -4.56
N VAL A 170 15.52 -5.07 -5.71
CA VAL A 170 15.98 -5.77 -6.91
C VAL A 170 17.42 -5.39 -7.13
N GLU A 171 18.32 -6.36 -7.19
CA GLU A 171 19.69 -6.11 -7.65
C GLU A 171 19.69 -6.04 -9.17
N ILE A 172 20.27 -4.97 -9.71
CA ILE A 172 20.57 -4.86 -11.13
C ILE A 172 22.08 -4.90 -11.28
N GLU A 173 22.56 -5.96 -11.91
CA GLU A 173 23.93 -6.03 -12.44
C GLU A 173 23.98 -5.37 -13.82
N TRP A 174 25.03 -4.58 -14.05
CA TRP A 174 25.22 -3.86 -15.31
C TRP A 174 26.70 -3.62 -15.61
N ASP A 175 27.00 -3.51 -16.90
CA ASP A 175 28.35 -3.20 -17.41
C ASP A 175 28.37 -1.77 -17.96
N GLY A 176 29.31 -0.97 -17.46
CA GLY A 176 29.54 0.40 -17.92
C GLY A 176 31.00 0.66 -18.21
N THR A 177 31.29 1.27 -19.35
CA THR A 177 32.63 1.81 -19.63
C THR A 177 33.03 2.79 -18.53
N ASP A 178 34.31 2.78 -18.15
CA ASP A 178 34.84 3.69 -17.12
C ASP A 178 34.50 5.16 -17.45
N GLY A 179 33.88 5.84 -16.48
CA GLY A 179 33.44 7.23 -16.60
C GLY A 179 32.14 7.45 -17.40
N ALA A 180 31.49 6.40 -17.91
CA ALA A 180 30.17 6.55 -18.54
C ALA A 180 29.10 6.80 -17.47
N GLU A 181 28.29 7.85 -17.65
CA GLU A 181 27.24 8.25 -16.73
C GLU A 181 25.89 7.68 -17.17
N PHE A 182 25.11 7.18 -16.20
CA PHE A 182 23.81 6.59 -16.42
C PHE A 182 22.82 7.12 -15.39
N ALA A 183 21.62 7.45 -15.84
CA ALA A 183 20.47 7.68 -14.98
C ALA A 183 19.70 6.38 -14.79
N LEU A 184 19.58 5.92 -13.54
CA LEU A 184 18.63 4.89 -13.17
C LEU A 184 17.24 5.53 -13.03
N GLN A 185 16.30 5.05 -13.84
CA GLN A 185 14.97 5.64 -13.94
C GLN A 185 13.86 4.62 -13.74
N LYS A 186 12.73 5.09 -13.22
CA LYS A 186 11.50 4.31 -13.08
C LYS A 186 10.32 4.96 -13.80
N SER A 187 9.36 4.14 -14.21
CA SER A 187 8.11 4.56 -14.84
C SER A 187 6.96 3.60 -14.54
N ASN A 188 5.74 4.11 -14.56
CA ASN A 188 4.50 3.34 -14.48
C ASN A 188 3.70 3.32 -15.79
N ASP A 189 4.13 4.07 -16.80
CA ASP A 189 3.40 4.24 -18.07
C ASP A 189 4.32 4.18 -19.31
N LEU A 190 5.63 3.97 -19.13
CA LEU A 190 6.68 4.03 -20.16
C LEU A 190 6.90 5.42 -20.79
N GLU A 191 6.12 6.43 -20.40
CA GLU A 191 6.17 7.78 -20.96
C GLU A 191 6.83 8.76 -19.99
N ASN A 192 6.42 8.73 -18.73
CA ASN A 192 6.92 9.59 -17.67
C ASN A 192 7.99 8.83 -16.87
N TRP A 193 9.21 9.35 -16.90
CA TRP A 193 10.38 8.75 -16.26
C TRP A 193 10.90 9.64 -15.13
N GLU A 194 11.04 9.05 -13.94
CA GLU A 194 11.65 9.69 -12.77
C GLU A 194 13.06 9.14 -12.57
N THR A 195 14.07 10.02 -12.47
CA THR A 195 15.44 9.62 -12.10
C THR A 195 15.52 9.36 -10.60
N VAL A 196 15.90 8.13 -10.25
CA VAL A 196 16.06 7.67 -8.86
C VAL A 196 17.49 7.89 -8.38
N GLU A 197 18.47 7.60 -9.23
CA GLU A 197 19.90 7.67 -8.91
C GLU A 197 20.73 7.88 -10.19
N SER A 198 21.88 8.56 -10.05
CA SER A 198 22.89 8.66 -11.11
C SER A 198 24.04 7.70 -10.79
N LEU A 199 24.44 6.91 -11.77
CA LEU A 199 25.44 5.86 -11.69
C LEU A 199 26.59 6.17 -12.64
N VAL A 200 27.80 5.73 -12.29
CA VAL A 200 29.00 5.91 -13.10
C VAL A 200 29.67 4.55 -13.31
N GLY A 201 29.95 4.22 -14.57
CA GLY A 201 30.63 2.99 -14.94
C GLY A 201 32.08 3.02 -14.47
N ASN A 202 32.59 1.87 -14.05
CA ASN A 202 33.97 1.70 -13.58
C ASN A 202 34.82 0.79 -14.49
N GLY A 203 34.29 0.41 -15.67
CA GLY A 203 34.95 -0.50 -16.61
C GLY A 203 34.80 -1.99 -16.28
N GLU A 204 34.08 -2.34 -15.21
CA GLU A 204 33.78 -3.70 -14.78
C GLU A 204 32.27 -3.90 -14.57
N THR A 205 31.83 -5.15 -14.41
CA THR A 205 30.47 -5.44 -13.98
C THR A 205 30.28 -4.93 -12.56
N THR A 206 29.25 -4.11 -12.35
CA THR A 206 28.88 -3.58 -11.05
C THR A 206 27.38 -3.79 -10.82
N SER A 207 26.93 -3.62 -9.59
CA SER A 207 25.52 -3.78 -9.25
C SER A 207 24.97 -2.60 -8.46
N VAL A 208 23.65 -2.41 -8.57
CA VAL A 208 22.89 -1.45 -7.76
C VAL A 208 21.63 -2.11 -7.23
N PHE A 209 21.35 -1.91 -5.95
CA PHE A 209 20.10 -2.35 -5.35
C PHE A 209 19.00 -1.30 -5.55
N LEU A 210 18.02 -1.64 -6.37
CA LEU A 210 16.77 -0.90 -6.49
C LEU A 210 15.95 -1.11 -5.23
N ARG A 211 15.81 -0.07 -4.41
CA ARG A 211 14.85 -0.10 -3.30
C ARG A 211 13.48 0.27 -3.84
N VAL A 212 12.69 -0.74 -4.17
CA VAL A 212 11.33 -0.56 -4.64
C VAL A 212 10.48 -0.08 -3.47
N SER A 213 9.95 1.13 -3.61
CA SER A 213 8.88 1.64 -2.76
C SER A 213 7.65 1.80 -3.64
N GLY A 214 6.58 1.12 -3.22
CA GLY A 214 5.32 1.02 -3.95
C GLY A 214 5.37 0.29 -5.31
N HIS A 215 4.37 0.54 -6.15
CA HIS A 215 4.23 -0.02 -7.49
C HIS A 215 5.11 0.72 -8.48
N THR A 216 6.07 -0.02 -9.04
CA THR A 216 6.85 0.40 -10.18
C THR A 216 6.85 -0.73 -11.19
N GLN A 217 6.28 -0.49 -12.38
CA GLN A 217 6.18 -1.51 -13.41
C GLN A 217 7.43 -1.59 -14.29
N PHE A 218 8.08 -0.45 -14.57
CA PHE A 218 9.19 -0.37 -15.49
C PHE A 218 10.40 0.32 -14.87
N TRP A 219 11.57 -0.26 -15.13
CA TRP A 219 12.87 0.26 -14.76
C TRP A 219 13.75 0.33 -16.01
N ARG A 220 14.61 1.34 -16.09
CA ARG A 220 15.66 1.41 -17.11
C ARG A 220 16.92 2.08 -16.58
N LEU A 221 18.05 1.68 -17.16
CA LEU A 221 19.29 2.44 -17.14
C LEU A 221 19.36 3.25 -18.43
N GLN A 222 19.38 4.57 -18.32
CA GLN A 222 19.44 5.50 -19.44
C GLN A 222 20.82 6.16 -19.46
N PRO A 223 21.64 5.99 -20.51
CA PRO A 223 22.88 6.76 -20.65
C PRO A 223 22.57 8.26 -20.64
N GLU A 224 23.38 9.05 -19.91
CA GLU A 224 23.32 10.52 -19.91
C GLU A 224 24.01 11.14 -21.14
#